data_AF-A0A6I0BKB1-F1
#
_entry.id   AF-A0A6I0BKB1-F1
#
_cell.length_a   1.000
_cell.length_b   1.000
_cell.length_c   1.000
_cell.angle_alpha   90.00
_cell.angle_beta   90.00
_cell.angle_gamma   90.00
#
_symmetry.space_group_name_H-M   'P 1'
#
loop_
_entity.id
_entity.type
_entity.pdbx_description
1 polymer ?
#
loop_
_entity_poly.entity_id
_entity_poly.type
_entity_poly.pdbx_seq_one_letter_code
_entity_poly.pdbx_strand_id
1 'polypeptide(L)' 'MVAISVILFKITLGLLVLTLALFTINSFKKTSAYQSDRYDHYLLALLTFELVVMQISIFL' A
#
# COMPACT_ATOMS: atom_id res chain seq x y z
N MET A 1 23.07 -6.88 -13.23
CA MET A 1 22.46 -5.56 -13.51
C MET A 1 20.94 -5.63 -13.55
N VAL A 2 20.35 -6.54 -14.33
CA VAL A 2 18.89 -6.67 -14.46
C VAL A 2 18.19 -7.05 -13.15
N ALA A 3 18.72 -8.01 -12.37
CA ALA A 3 18.10 -8.45 -11.12
C ALA A 3 17.92 -7.33 -10.07
N ILE A 4 18.94 -6.48 -9.89
CA ILE A 4 18.89 -5.32 -8.98
C ILE A 4 17.84 -4.30 -9.45
N SER A 5 17.75 -4.08 -10.77
CA SER A 5 16.76 -3.18 -11.35
C SER A 5 15.32 -3.68 -11.14
N VAL A 6 15.10 -5.00 -11.23
CA VAL A 6 13.78 -5.62 -10.98
C VAL A 6 13.38 -5.48 -9.50
N ILE A 7 14.33 -5.66 -8.58
CA ILE A 7 14.09 -5.48 -7.14
C ILE A 7 13.71 -4.03 -6.83
N LEU A 8 14.50 -3.06 -7.33
CA LEU A 8 14.20 -1.63 -7.15
C LEU A 8 12.86 -1.25 -7.78
N PHE A 9 12.54 -1.77 -8.96
CA PHE A 9 11.26 -1.54 -9.61
C PHE A 9 10.08 -2.04 -8.76
N LYS A 10 10.17 -3.26 -8.21
CA LYS A 10 9.14 -3.83 -7.33
C LYS A 10 8.94 -2.98 -6.06
N ILE A 11 10.02 -2.54 -5.42
CA ILE A 11 9.96 -1.67 -4.23
C ILE A 11 9.29 -0.33 -4.56
N THR A 12 9.70 0.28 -5.67
CA THR A 12 9.16 1.59 -6.11
C THR A 12 7.67 1.48 -6.44
N LEU A 13 7.27 0.37 -7.08
CA LEU A 13 5.87 0.10 -7.42
C LEU A 13 5.02 -0.11 -6.17
N GLY A 14 5.52 -0.86 -5.17
CA GLY A 14 4.85 -1.04 -3.89
C GLY A 14 4.62 0.28 -3.16
N LEU A 15 5.65 1.12 -3.08
CA LEU A 15 5.57 2.44 -2.45
C LEU A 15 4.56 3.36 -3.17
N LEU A 16 4.52 3.30 -4.51
CA LEU A 16 3.57 4.07 -5.31
C LEU A 16 2.12 3.66 -5.01
N VAL A 17 1.84 2.36 -4.95
CA VAL A 17 0.50 1.85 -4.61
C VAL A 17 0.09 2.25 -3.20
N LEU A 18 1.02 2.15 -2.23
CA LEU A 18 0.77 2.58 -0.85
C LEU A 18 0.37 4.06 -0.78
N THR A 19 1.14 4.92 -1.46
CA THR A 19 0.91 6.36 -1.46
C THR A 19 -0.42 6.72 -2.11
N LEU A 20 -0.77 6.06 -3.23
CA LEU A 20 -2.04 6.24 -3.92
C LEU A 20 -3.23 5.77 -3.08
N ALA A 21 -3.10 4.65 -2.38
CA ALA A 21 -4.15 4.14 -1.51
C ALA A 21 -4.37 5.05 -0.30
N LEU A 22 -3.31 5.50 0.36
CA LEU A 22 -3.39 6.49 1.44
C LEU A 22 -4.00 7.80 0.94
N PHE A 23 -3.60 8.30 -0.23
CA PHE A 23 -4.16 9.50 -0.80
C PHE A 23 -5.66 9.35 -1.11
N THR A 24 -6.05 8.21 -1.67
CA THR A 24 -7.44 7.87 -1.97
C THR A 24 -8.27 7.82 -0.70
N ILE A 25 -7.80 7.10 0.32
CA ILE A 25 -8.43 7.00 1.64
C ILE A 25 -8.55 8.37 2.32
N ASN A 26 -7.50 9.20 2.26
CA ASN A 26 -7.50 10.52 2.87
C ASN A 26 -8.38 11.52 2.10
N SER A 27 -8.50 11.35 0.78
CA SER A 27 -9.45 12.09 -0.05
C SER A 27 -10.90 11.72 0.30
N PHE A 28 -11.20 10.43 0.50
CA PHE A 28 -12.50 9.95 0.99
C PHE A 28 -12.84 10.48 2.40
N LYS A 29 -11.84 10.60 3.28
CA LYS A 29 -12.01 11.20 4.62
C LYS A 29 -12.44 12.67 4.55
N LYS A 30 -11.95 13.44 3.57
CA LYS A 30 -12.32 14.85 3.40
C LYS A 30 -13.75 15.04 2.88
N THR A 31 -14.32 14.05 2.20
CA THR A 31 -15.60 14.18 1.49
C THR A 31 -16.79 13.57 2.20
N SER A 32 -16.59 12.78 3.26
CA SER A 32 -17.71 12.06 3.88
C SER A 32 -17.61 12.01 5.40
N ALA A 33 -18.79 12.08 6.04
CA ALA A 33 -19.05 11.69 7.42
C ALA A 33 -18.80 10.17 7.64
N TYR A 34 -17.65 9.69 7.18
CA TYR A 34 -17.28 8.28 7.14
C TYR A 34 -16.86 7.83 8.53
N GLN A 35 -17.55 6.82 9.05
CA GLN A 35 -17.29 6.23 10.36
C GLN A 35 -15.82 5.78 10.49
N SER A 36 -15.15 6.27 11.53
CA SER A 36 -13.75 6.02 11.87
C SER A 36 -13.37 4.53 11.83
N ASP A 37 -14.29 3.63 12.19
CA ASP A 37 -14.02 2.19 12.26
C ASP A 37 -13.72 1.54 10.89
N ARG A 38 -14.33 2.05 9.81
CA ARG A 38 -14.01 1.55 8.46
C ARG A 38 -12.63 2.01 8.01
N TYR A 39 -12.16 3.15 8.49
CA TYR A 39 -10.87 3.74 8.12
C TYR A 39 -9.71 2.92 8.68
N ASP A 40 -9.78 2.58 9.96
CA ASP A 40 -8.77 1.73 10.60
C ASP A 40 -8.69 0.36 9.94
N HIS A 41 -9.84 -0.18 9.51
CA HIS A 41 -9.88 -1.45 8.78
C HIS A 41 -9.21 -1.37 7.39
N TYR A 42 -9.41 -0.27 6.64
CA TYR A 42 -8.74 -0.06 5.36
C TYR A 42 -7.24 0.17 5.50
N LEU A 43 -6.82 0.88 6.54
CA LEU A 43 -5.40 1.05 6.88
C LEU A 43 -4.75 -0.29 7.26
N LEU A 44 -5.44 -1.09 8.09
CA LEU A 44 -4.98 -2.43 8.46
C LEU A 44 -4.87 -3.34 7.23
N ALA A 45 -5.89 -3.33 6.37
CA ALA A 45 -5.87 -4.10 5.12
C ALA A 45 -4.70 -3.69 4.22
N LEU A 46 -4.45 -2.38 4.09
CA LEU A 46 -3.33 -1.84 3.31
C LEU A 46 -1.97 -2.26 3.88
N LEU A 47 -1.81 -2.16 5.20
CA LEU A 47 -0.60 -2.58 5.91
C LEU A 47 -0.36 -4.08 5.75
N THR A 48 -1.40 -4.92 5.90
CA THR A 48 -1.29 -6.36 5.66
C THR A 48 -0.96 -6.67 4.20
N PHE A 49 -1.52 -5.93 3.25
CA PHE A 49 -1.22 -6.12 1.84
C PHE A 49 0.24 -5.78 1.53
N GLU A 50 0.74 -4.66 2.07
CA GLU A 50 2.16 -4.28 1.93
C GLU A 50 3.09 -5.35 2.54
N LEU A 51 2.76 -5.86 3.73
CA LEU A 51 3.49 -6.96 4.37
C LEU A 51 3.52 -8.23 3.53
N VAL A 52 2.37 -8.63 2.97
CA VAL A 52 2.26 -9.80 2.11
C VAL A 52 3.08 -9.62 0.83
N VAL A 53 3.00 -8.44 0.20
CA VAL A 53 3.78 -8.12 -1.01
C VAL A 53 5.29 -8.11 -0.69
N MET A 54 5.69 -7.58 0.46
CA MET A 54 7.08 -7.60 0.91
C MET A 54 7.57 -9.04 1.12
N GLN A 55 6.78 -9.89 1.78
CA GLN A 55 7.11 -11.30 1.98
C GLN A 55 7.23 -12.06 0.66
N ILE A 56 6.27 -11.90 -0.25
CA ILE A 56 6.33 -12.53 -1.58
C ILE A 56 7.55 -12.05 -2.36
N SER A 57 7.94 -10.77 -2.20
CA SER A 57 9.13 -10.20 -2.86
C SER A 57 10.45 -10.68 -2.27
N ILE A 58 10.46 -11.22 -1.05
CA ILE A 58 11.64 -11.84 -0.43
C ILE A 58 11.81 -13.29 -0.90
N PHE A 59 10.71 -13.98 -1.18
CA PHE A 59 10.72 -15.39 -1.62
C PHE A 59 10.85 -15.59 -3.14
N LEU A 60 10.60 -14.55 -3.95
CA LEU A 60 10.63 -14.59 -5.42
C LEU A 60 11.83 -13.82 -5.99
#